data_AF-A0A976DVW0-F1
#
_entry.id   AF-A0A976DVW0-F1
#
_cell.length_a   1.000
_cell.length_b   1.000
_cell.length_c   1.000
_cell.angle_alpha   90.00
_cell.angle_beta   90.00
_cell.angle_gamma   90.00
#
_symmetry.space_group_name_H-M   'P 1'
#
loop_
_entity.id
_entity.type
_entity.pdbx_description
1 polymer ?
#
loop_
_entity_poly.entity_id
_entity_poly.type
_entity_poly.pdbx_seq_one_letter_code
_entity_poly.pdbx_strand_id
1 'polypeptide(L)' 'AAGSCSAVATRLPLVEAALLGAAVDQATDRIIAADITAALSPIDDVRATAAYRHHAATELVRRAVAGALA' A
#
# COMPACT_ATOMS: atom_id res chain seq x y z
N ALA A 1 -1.97 -2.15 6.70
CA ALA A 1 -1.50 -0.83 7.19
C ALA A 1 -0.07 -0.59 6.69
N ALA A 2 0.35 0.66 6.54
CA ALA A 2 1.71 1.02 6.13
C ALA A 2 2.36 1.99 7.13
N GLY A 3 3.62 1.74 7.47
CA GLY A 3 4.45 2.61 8.30
C GLY A 3 5.48 3.39 7.49
N SER A 4 6.09 4.42 8.09
CA SER A 4 7.15 5.25 7.47
C SER A 4 6.75 5.97 6.16
N CYS A 5 5.44 6.01 5.83
CA CYS A 5 4.89 6.76 4.69
C CYS A 5 3.79 7.75 5.11
N SER A 6 3.72 8.06 6.41
CA SER A 6 2.83 9.02 7.07
C SER A 6 3.43 9.36 8.44
N ALA A 7 2.84 10.33 9.15
CA ALA A 7 3.25 10.69 10.51
C ALA A 7 3.11 9.52 11.52
N VAL A 8 2.15 8.62 11.27
CA VAL A 8 1.92 7.39 12.03
C VAL A 8 1.71 6.21 11.08
N ALA A 9 1.72 4.98 11.61
CA ALA A 9 1.27 3.83 10.82
C ALA A 9 -0.21 4.01 10.44
N THR A 10 -0.51 3.95 9.14
CA THR A 10 -1.84 4.28 8.62
C THR A 10 -2.53 3.03 8.06
N ARG A 11 -3.80 2.85 8.42
CA ARG A 11 -4.68 1.82 7.86
C ARG A 11 -5.03 2.19 6.41
N LEU A 12 -5.27 1.18 5.55
CA LEU A 12 -5.47 1.37 4.11
C LEU A 12 -6.90 0.93 3.72
N PRO A 13 -7.94 1.68 4.09
CA PRO A 13 -9.34 1.22 3.98
C PRO A 13 -9.80 0.96 2.54
N LEU A 14 -9.30 1.72 1.56
CA LEU A 14 -9.65 1.50 0.15
C LEU A 14 -9.05 0.19 -0.38
N VAL A 15 -7.82 -0.12 -0.01
CA VAL A 15 -7.18 -1.41 -0.34
C VAL A 15 -7.94 -2.57 0.31
N GLU A 16 -8.31 -2.42 1.58
CA GLU A 16 -9.10 -3.44 2.29
C GLU A 16 -10.45 -3.67 1.59
N ALA A 17 -11.14 -2.60 1.19
CA ALA A 17 -12.39 -2.70 0.44
C ALA A 17 -12.21 -3.38 -0.93
N ALA A 18 -11.11 -3.11 -1.63
CA ALA A 18 -10.80 -3.73 -2.93
C ALA A 18 -10.51 -5.24 -2.83
N LEU A 19 -9.99 -5.69 -1.69
CA LEU A 19 -9.65 -7.09 -1.41
C LEU A 19 -10.84 -7.90 -0.87
N LEU A 20 -11.77 -7.28 -0.15
CA LEU A 20 -12.94 -7.97 0.39
C LEU A 20 -13.79 -8.58 -0.74
N GLY A 21 -13.94 -9.90 -0.72
CA GLY A 21 -14.69 -10.65 -1.74
C GLY A 21 -13.93 -10.86 -3.06
N ALA A 22 -12.68 -10.42 -3.18
CA ALA A 22 -11.84 -10.73 -4.32
C ALA A 22 -11.41 -12.20 -4.30
N ALA A 23 -11.27 -12.80 -5.48
CA ALA A 23 -10.62 -14.10 -5.60
C ALA A 23 -9.14 -13.99 -5.24
N VAL A 24 -8.60 -15.04 -4.61
CA VAL A 24 -7.21 -15.05 -4.09
C VAL A 24 -6.18 -14.82 -5.21
N ASP A 25 -6.40 -15.42 -6.37
CA ASP A 25 -5.55 -15.27 -7.56
C ASP A 25 -5.58 -13.85 -8.15
N GLN A 26 -6.62 -13.07 -7.88
CA GLN A 26 -6.77 -11.68 -8.32
C GLN A 26 -6.38 -10.64 -7.26
N ALA A 27 -6.12 -11.07 -6.02
CA ALA A 27 -5.96 -10.16 -4.88
C ALA A 27 -4.86 -9.11 -5.09
N THR A 28 -3.71 -9.52 -5.65
CA THR A 28 -2.59 -8.60 -5.89
C THR A 28 -2.93 -7.54 -6.95
N ASP A 29 -3.71 -7.91 -7.98
CA ASP A 29 -4.10 -7.02 -9.07
C ASP A 29 -5.12 -5.96 -8.62
N ARG A 30 -5.89 -6.24 -7.56
CA ARG A 30 -6.81 -5.28 -6.94
C ARG A 30 -6.10 -4.15 -6.20
N ILE A 31 -4.81 -4.30 -5.90
CA ILE A 31 -4.04 -3.28 -5.18
C ILE A 31 -3.49 -2.27 -6.18
N ILE A 32 -4.14 -1.12 -6.28
CA ILE A 32 -3.73 -0.01 -7.16
C ILE A 32 -3.08 1.13 -6.38
N ALA A 33 -2.18 1.86 -7.03
CA ALA A 33 -1.43 2.95 -6.39
C ALA A 33 -2.34 4.04 -5.82
N ALA A 34 -3.44 4.38 -6.50
CA ALA A 34 -4.36 5.43 -6.07
C ALA A 34 -4.95 5.16 -4.67
N ASP A 35 -5.35 3.92 -4.39
CA ASP A 35 -5.94 3.53 -3.10
C ASP A 35 -4.91 3.56 -1.96
N ILE A 36 -3.64 3.30 -2.28
CA ILE A 36 -2.51 3.41 -1.35
C ILE A 36 -2.24 4.89 -1.06
N THR A 37 -2.08 5.71 -2.10
CA THR A 37 -1.69 7.12 -1.95
C THR A 37 -2.77 7.95 -1.29
N ALA A 38 -4.05 7.60 -1.45
CA ALA A 38 -5.17 8.30 -0.83
C ALA A 38 -5.11 8.31 0.72
N ALA A 39 -4.43 7.34 1.34
CA ALA A 39 -4.31 7.23 2.79
C ALA A 39 -2.94 7.66 3.34
N LEU A 40 -1.97 8.00 2.48
CA LEU A 40 -0.59 8.25 2.87
C LEU A 40 -0.18 9.69 2.60
N SER A 41 0.62 10.26 3.51
CA SER A 41 1.16 11.63 3.39
C SER A 41 2.66 11.62 3.67
N PRO A 42 3.50 11.00 2.82
CA PRO A 42 4.93 10.93 3.01
C PRO A 42 5.60 12.29 2.79
N ILE A 43 6.71 12.50 3.49
CA ILE A 43 7.59 13.65 3.28
C ILE A 43 8.81 13.25 2.45
N ASP A 44 9.45 14.23 1.84
CA ASP A 44 10.83 14.10 1.37
C ASP A 44 11.79 14.13 2.58
N ASP A 45 12.74 13.20 2.63
CA ASP A 45 13.86 13.25 3.56
C ASP A 45 15.11 12.57 2.97
N VAL A 46 16.19 12.48 3.75
CA VAL A 46 17.47 11.86 3.36
C VAL A 46 17.34 10.40 2.90
N ARG A 47 16.27 9.69 3.29
CA ARG A 47 16.08 8.28 2.93
C ARG A 47 15.41 8.14 1.57
N ALA A 48 14.46 9.03 1.22
CA ALA A 48 13.74 9.01 -0.04
C ALA A 48 12.80 10.21 -0.23
N THR A 49 12.41 10.46 -1.49
CA THR A 49 11.32 11.38 -1.83
C THR A 49 9.94 10.81 -1.50
N ALA A 50 8.96 11.68 -1.30
CA ALA A 50 7.55 11.35 -1.13
C ALA A 50 7.01 10.51 -2.29
N ALA A 51 7.38 10.87 -3.53
CA ALA A 51 7.01 10.13 -4.73
C ALA A 51 7.57 8.68 -4.71
N TYR A 52 8.84 8.51 -4.36
CA TYR A 52 9.43 7.17 -4.21
C TYR A 52 8.73 6.38 -3.10
N ARG A 53 8.45 7.01 -1.96
CA ARG A 53 7.75 6.36 -0.83
C ARG A 53 6.37 5.86 -1.22
N HIS A 54 5.60 6.62 -2.00
CA HIS A 54 4.31 6.17 -2.54
C HIS A 54 4.46 4.95 -3.45
N HIS A 55 5.43 5.00 -4.37
CA HIS A 55 5.72 3.89 -5.27
C HIS A 55 6.12 2.63 -4.49
N ALA A 56 7.07 2.75 -3.56
CA ALA A 56 7.55 1.66 -2.73
C ALA A 56 6.45 1.09 -1.83
N ALA A 57 5.61 1.92 -1.22
CA ALA A 57 4.48 1.47 -0.40
C ALA A 57 3.51 0.61 -1.21
N THR A 58 3.21 1.01 -2.46
CA THR A 58 2.34 0.23 -3.35
C THR A 58 2.92 -1.15 -3.63
N GLU A 59 4.20 -1.21 -4.00
CA GLU A 59 4.89 -2.47 -4.28
C GLU A 59 5.00 -3.38 -3.04
N LEU A 60 5.33 -2.81 -1.88
CA LEU A 60 5.46 -3.57 -0.64
C LEU A 60 4.11 -4.13 -0.17
N VAL A 61 3.02 -3.39 -0.34
CA VAL A 61 1.67 -3.91 -0.01
C VAL A 61 1.29 -5.06 -0.93
N ARG A 62 1.58 -4.96 -2.24
CA ARG A 62 1.37 -6.08 -3.18
C ARG A 62 2.13 -7.34 -2.76
N ARG A 63 3.42 -7.19 -2.44
CA ARG A 63 4.26 -8.32 -1.95
C ARG A 63 3.77 -8.88 -0.63
N ALA A 64 3.34 -8.03 0.29
CA ALA A 64 2.81 -8.48 1.58
C ALA A 64 1.54 -9.31 1.41
N VAL A 65 0.63 -8.89 0.52
CA VAL A 65 -0.59 -9.65 0.21
C VAL A 65 -0.23 -10.96 -0.49
N ALA A 66 0.62 -10.93 -1.52
CA ALA A 66 1.06 -12.15 -2.20
C ALA A 66 1.72 -13.16 -1.23
N GLY A 67 2.57 -12.68 -0.32
CA GLY A 67 3.21 -13.52 0.70
C GLY A 67 2.26 -14.05 1.77
N ALA A 68 1.14 -13.36 2.05
CA ALA A 68 0.13 -13.84 2.98
C ALA A 68 -0.83 -14.89 2.38
N LEU A 69 -0.84 -15.03 1.05
CA LEU A 69 -1.66 -15.98 0.31
C LEU A 69 -0.90 -17.28 -0.06
N ALA A 70 0.41 -17.32 0.20
CA ALA A 70 1.28 -18.49 0.04
C ALA A 70 1.22 -19.40 1.28
#